data_AF-A0A3B9RVS4-F1
#
_entry.id   AF-A0A3B9RVS4-F1
#
_cell.length_a   1.000
_cell.length_b   1.000
_cell.length_c   1.000
_cell.angle_alpha   90.00
_cell.angle_beta   90.00
_cell.angle_gamma   90.00
#
_symmetry.space_group_name_H-M   'P 1'
#
loop_
_entity.id
_entity.type
_entity.pdbx_description
1 polymer ?
#
loop_
_entity_poly.entity_id
_entity_poly.type
_entity_poly.pdbx_seq_one_letter_code
_entity_poly.pdbx_strand_id
1 'polypeptide(L)'
;MLTYPHFNPVALAIGPLHIHWYGLMYLIGFFSAWLLALWRIKHYKLNWCAHEVSDLLFYGAIGVIIGGRLGYMLFYNTAELWASPLSLFKIWQGGMSFHGGLLGLILSMIFFSKKTKTNFFKFADIVSCVAPIGIFFGRIA
;
A
#
# COMPACT_ATOMS: atom_id res chain seq x y z
N MET A 1 -14.46 -20.19 -27.01
CA MET A 1 -13.69 -19.98 -25.76
C MET A 1 -12.79 -18.78 -25.96
N LEU A 2 -12.81 -17.80 -25.04
CA LEU A 2 -11.85 -16.69 -25.06
C LEU A 2 -10.52 -17.20 -24.48
N THR A 3 -9.46 -17.19 -25.27
CA THR A 3 -8.10 -17.50 -24.80
C THR A 3 -7.52 -16.30 -24.06
N TYR A 4 -6.97 -16.53 -22.87
CA TYR A 4 -6.34 -15.46 -22.11
C TYR A 4 -5.10 -14.94 -22.87
N PRO A 5 -4.93 -13.61 -23.03
CA PRO A 5 -3.78 -13.07 -23.73
C PRO A 5 -2.47 -13.32 -22.97
N HIS A 6 -1.38 -13.60 -23.68
CA HIS A 6 -0.06 -13.72 -23.09
C HIS A 6 0.59 -12.34 -22.92
N PHE A 7 0.33 -11.69 -21.79
CA PHE A 7 0.98 -10.42 -21.43
C PHE A 7 2.38 -10.67 -20.86
N ASN A 8 3.36 -9.89 -21.32
CA ASN A 8 4.67 -9.84 -20.68
C ASN A 8 4.54 -9.04 -19.36
N PRO A 9 4.84 -9.62 -18.19
CA PRO A 9 4.70 -8.93 -16.91
C PRO A 9 5.72 -7.80 -16.70
N VAL A 10 6.83 -7.80 -17.45
CA VAL A 10 7.88 -6.77 -17.39
C VAL A 10 7.50 -5.62 -18.32
N ALA A 11 7.27 -4.45 -17.74
CA ALA A 11 6.99 -3.21 -18.46
C ALA A 11 8.26 -2.58 -19.04
N LEU A 12 9.35 -2.58 -18.25
CA LEU A 12 10.65 -2.04 -18.65
C LEU A 12 11.78 -2.85 -18.00
N ALA A 13 12.79 -3.19 -18.79
CA ALA A 13 14.00 -3.86 -18.31
C ALA A 13 15.20 -2.91 -18.51
N ILE A 14 15.88 -2.56 -17.42
CA ILE A 14 17.11 -1.76 -17.42
C ILE A 14 18.21 -2.61 -16.78
N GLY A 15 18.93 -3.39 -17.59
CA GLY A 15 19.92 -4.35 -17.10
C GLY A 15 19.28 -5.37 -16.14
N PRO A 16 19.80 -5.55 -14.91
CA PRO A 16 19.23 -6.48 -13.92
C PRO A 16 17.92 -5.97 -13.27
N LEU A 17 17.54 -4.71 -13.50
CA LEU A 17 16.35 -4.12 -12.92
C LEU A 17 15.14 -4.34 -13.82
N HIS A 18 14.20 -5.16 -13.36
CA HIS A 18 12.94 -5.42 -14.05
C HIS A 18 11.77 -4.68 -13.39
N ILE A 19 11.23 -3.67 -14.08
CA ILE A 19 10.04 -2.95 -13.66
C ILE A 19 8.82 -3.70 -14.19
N HIS A 20 7.96 -4.14 -13.27
CA HIS A 20 6.78 -4.93 -13.59
C HIS A 20 5.54 -4.03 -13.73
N TRP A 21 4.61 -4.40 -14.61
CA TRP A 21 3.31 -3.71 -14.75
C TRP A 21 2.56 -3.61 -13.44
N TYR A 22 2.59 -4.66 -12.64
CA TYR A 22 1.98 -4.68 -11.31
C TYR A 22 2.46 -3.53 -10.42
N GLY A 23 3.77 -3.26 -10.40
CA GLY A 23 4.35 -2.18 -9.59
C GLY A 23 3.96 -0.79 -10.13
N LEU A 24 3.90 -0.63 -11.45
CA LEU A 24 3.43 0.60 -12.09
C LEU A 24 1.95 0.86 -11.81
N MET A 25 1.11 -0.17 -11.85
CA MET A 25 -0.30 -0.05 -11.51
C MET A 25 -0.51 0.36 -10.05
N TYR A 26 0.29 -0.19 -9.11
CA TYR A 26 0.27 0.29 -7.73
C TYR A 26 0.69 1.76 -7.61
N LEU A 27 1.72 2.20 -8.34
CA LEU A 27 2.14 3.61 -8.35
C LEU A 27 1.03 4.54 -8.87
N ILE A 28 0.39 4.17 -9.99
CA ILE A 28 -0.73 4.92 -10.56
C ILE A 28 -1.91 4.94 -9.59
N GLY A 29 -2.23 3.81 -8.95
CA GLY A 29 -3.30 3.74 -7.97
C GLY A 29 -3.05 4.62 -6.75
N PHE A 30 -1.82 4.63 -6.26
CA PHE A 30 -1.42 5.48 -5.13
C PHE A 30 -1.47 6.97 -5.49
N PHE A 31 -0.95 7.34 -6.66
CA PHE A 31 -1.00 8.71 -7.16
C PHE A 31 -2.45 9.19 -7.38
N SER A 32 -3.29 8.34 -7.95
CA SER A 32 -4.71 8.63 -8.17
C SER A 32 -5.49 8.77 -6.85
N ALA A 33 -5.20 7.91 -5.86
CA ALA A 33 -5.75 8.01 -4.51
C ALA A 33 -5.35 9.32 -3.82
N TRP A 34 -4.10 9.74 -3.99
CA TRP A 34 -3.59 11.01 -3.47
C TRP A 34 -4.31 12.22 -4.08
N LEU A 35 -4.42 12.26 -5.42
CA LEU A 35 -5.14 13.33 -6.12
C LEU A 35 -6.61 13.39 -5.69
N LEU A 36 -7.29 12.24 -5.57
CA LEU A 36 -8.68 12.22 -5.12
C LEU A 36 -8.82 12.68 -3.67
N ALA A 37 -7.92 12.28 -2.78
CA ALA A 37 -7.92 12.73 -1.39
C ALA A 37 -7.72 14.26 -1.29
N LEU A 38 -6.76 14.81 -2.05
CA LEU A 38 -6.53 16.26 -2.14
C LEU A 38 -7.75 17.01 -2.69
N TRP A 39 -8.39 16.47 -3.72
CA TRP A 39 -9.62 17.03 -4.26
C TRP A 39 -10.74 17.02 -3.22
N ARG A 40 -10.94 15.93 -2.49
CA ARG A 40 -11.98 15.82 -1.45
C ARG A 40 -11.77 16.81 -0.31
N ILE A 41 -10.56 16.94 0.23
CA ILE A 41 -10.31 17.88 1.33
C ILE A 41 -10.65 19.32 0.92
N LYS A 42 -10.32 19.69 -0.33
CA LYS A 42 -10.59 21.02 -0.89
C LYS A 42 -12.09 21.21 -1.16
N HIS A 43 -12.73 20.24 -1.79
CA HIS A 43 -14.15 20.31 -2.19
C HIS A 43 -15.08 20.37 -0.98
N TYR A 44 -14.83 19.54 0.04
CA TYR A 44 -15.66 19.49 1.25
C TYR A 44 -15.17 20.44 2.35
N LYS A 45 -14.18 21.29 2.07
CA LYS A 45 -13.58 22.25 3.04
C LYS A 45 -13.24 21.58 4.38
N LEU A 46 -12.67 20.37 4.30
CA LEU A 46 -12.23 19.65 5.49
C LEU A 46 -11.08 20.43 6.13
N ASN A 47 -11.03 20.44 7.46
CA ASN A 47 -9.96 21.11 8.21
C ASN A 47 -8.67 20.28 8.18
N TRP A 48 -8.14 20.04 6.98
CA TRP A 48 -6.98 19.22 6.68
C TRP A 48 -6.08 19.95 5.69
N CYS A 49 -4.78 19.90 5.93
CA CYS A 49 -3.76 20.41 5.03
C CYS A 49 -3.34 19.34 4.02
N ALA A 50 -2.92 19.76 2.82
CA ALA A 50 -2.40 18.86 1.79
C ALA A 50 -1.22 18.00 2.27
N HIS A 51 -0.40 18.54 3.17
CA HIS A 51 0.69 17.81 3.82
C HIS A 51 0.17 16.65 4.67
N GLU A 52 -0.93 16.83 5.41
CA GLU A 52 -1.50 15.77 6.27
C GLU A 52 -2.04 14.60 5.45
N VAL A 53 -2.62 14.88 4.27
CA VAL A 53 -3.04 13.84 3.32
C VAL A 53 -1.83 13.06 2.81
N SER A 54 -0.77 13.79 2.44
CA SER A 54 0.47 13.18 1.92
C SER A 54 1.14 12.32 2.99
N ASP A 55 1.22 12.81 4.23
CA ASP A 55 1.72 12.07 5.38
C ASP A 55 0.89 10.82 5.65
N LEU A 56 -0.46 10.94 5.70
CA LEU A 56 -1.35 9.79 5.94
C LEU A 56 -1.09 8.68 4.92
N LEU A 57 -1.03 9.02 3.64
CA LEU A 57 -0.74 8.09 2.56
C LEU A 57 0.64 7.47 2.75
N PHE A 58 1.67 8.28 3.02
CA PHE A 58 3.03 7.81 3.21
C PHE A 58 3.17 6.84 4.41
N TYR A 59 2.66 7.20 5.58
CA TYR A 59 2.62 6.33 6.76
C TYR A 59 1.79 5.07 6.51
N GLY A 60 0.68 5.20 5.76
CA GLY A 60 -0.13 4.06 5.32
C GLY A 60 0.65 3.09 4.44
N ALA A 61 1.36 3.59 3.42
CA ALA A 61 2.20 2.79 2.54
C ALA A 61 3.30 2.05 3.31
N ILE A 62 4.00 2.75 4.20
CA ILE A 62 5.00 2.13 5.09
C ILE A 62 4.36 1.04 5.95
N GLY A 63 3.20 1.32 6.55
CA GLY A 63 2.45 0.35 7.35
C GLY A 63 2.11 -0.91 6.56
N VAL A 64 1.60 -0.75 5.33
CA VAL A 64 1.28 -1.87 4.43
C VAL A 64 2.52 -2.69 4.09
N ILE A 65 3.65 -2.04 3.79
CA ILE A 65 4.90 -2.73 3.41
C ILE A 65 5.45 -3.50 4.61
N ILE A 66 5.60 -2.83 5.75
CA ILE A 66 6.15 -3.43 6.97
C ILE A 66 5.23 -4.53 7.48
N GLY A 67 3.93 -4.23 7.62
CA GLY A 67 2.93 -5.18 8.08
C GLY A 67 2.78 -6.37 7.13
N GLY A 68 2.80 -6.12 5.82
CA GLY A 68 2.73 -7.19 4.82
C GLY A 68 3.92 -8.14 4.89
N ARG A 69 5.13 -7.59 5.06
CA ARG A 69 6.34 -8.39 5.17
C ARG A 69 6.43 -9.17 6.49
N LEU A 70 6.16 -8.50 7.61
CA LEU A 70 6.12 -9.14 8.93
C LEU A 70 5.03 -10.20 8.99
N GLY A 71 3.82 -9.89 8.53
CA GLY A 71 2.72 -10.85 8.47
C GLY A 71 3.05 -12.04 7.58
N TYR A 72 3.79 -11.84 6.48
CA TYR A 72 4.21 -12.96 5.64
C TYR A 72 5.16 -13.90 6.39
N MET A 73 6.20 -13.32 7.01
CA MET A 73 7.19 -14.08 7.76
C MET A 73 6.59 -14.78 8.98
N LEU A 74 5.64 -14.16 9.67
CA LEU A 74 5.03 -14.75 10.85
C LEU A 74 4.00 -15.83 10.50
N PHE A 75 3.14 -15.58 9.52
CA PHE A 75 1.99 -16.44 9.23
C PHE A 75 2.31 -17.57 8.23
N TYR A 76 3.25 -17.36 7.31
CA TYR A 76 3.50 -18.30 6.21
C TYR A 76 4.93 -18.82 6.16
N ASN A 77 5.93 -18.06 6.63
CA ASN A 77 7.34 -18.42 6.48
C ASN A 77 8.14 -18.32 7.78
N THR A 78 7.55 -18.81 8.87
CA THR A 78 8.10 -18.65 10.22
C THR A 78 9.40 -19.42 10.40
N ALA A 79 9.56 -20.56 9.73
CA ALA A 79 10.79 -21.35 9.77
C ALA A 79 11.99 -20.59 9.18
N GLU A 80 11.82 -19.90 8.04
CA GLU A 80 12.89 -19.08 7.46
C GLU A 80 13.23 -17.88 8.35
N LEU A 81 12.22 -17.27 8.99
CA LEU A 81 12.45 -16.17 9.93
C LEU A 81 13.36 -16.60 11.10
N TRP A 82 13.17 -17.81 11.63
CA TRP A 82 14.03 -18.36 12.68
C TRP A 82 15.42 -18.74 12.19
N ALA A 83 15.52 -19.34 11.00
CA ALA A 83 16.80 -19.76 10.43
C ALA A 83 17.66 -18.57 9.99
N SER A 84 17.04 -17.51 9.46
CA SER A 84 17.72 -16.30 9.00
C SER A 84 16.85 -15.08 9.29
N PRO A 85 16.99 -14.44 10.46
CA PRO A 85 16.20 -13.26 10.82
C PRO A 85 16.34 -12.08 9.84
N LEU A 86 17.48 -11.98 9.15
CA LEU A 86 17.71 -10.98 8.11
C LEU A 86 16.85 -11.18 6.85
N SER A 87 16.25 -12.37 6.67
CA SER A 87 15.26 -12.61 5.61
C SER A 87 14.09 -11.64 5.68
N LEU A 88 13.76 -11.13 6.87
CA LEU A 88 12.71 -10.15 7.07
C LEU A 88 12.87 -8.92 6.16
N PHE A 89 14.09 -8.44 5.96
CA PHE A 89 14.36 -7.23 5.16
C PHE A 89 14.41 -7.48 3.64
N LYS A 90 14.45 -8.75 3.21
CA LYS A 90 14.57 -9.14 1.79
C LYS A 90 13.24 -9.02 1.02
N ILE A 91 12.65 -7.84 1.02
CA ILE A 91 11.33 -7.57 0.39
C ILE A 91 11.32 -7.82 -1.13
N TRP A 92 12.48 -7.77 -1.79
CA TRP A 92 12.63 -8.03 -3.23
C TRP A 92 12.48 -9.52 -3.59
N GLN A 93 12.55 -10.44 -2.63
CA GLN A 93 12.31 -11.86 -2.87
C GLN A 93 10.81 -12.20 -2.96
N GLY A 94 9.94 -11.18 -2.91
CA GLY A 94 8.50 -11.39 -2.80
C GLY A 94 8.10 -11.87 -1.39
N GLY A 95 6.88 -12.36 -1.25
CA GLY A 95 6.33 -12.78 0.05
C GLY A 95 5.78 -11.62 0.85
N MET A 96 4.50 -11.32 0.63
CA MET A 96 3.73 -10.27 1.30
C MET A 96 2.37 -10.84 1.74
N SER A 97 1.97 -10.55 2.97
CA SER A 97 0.69 -10.94 3.52
C SER A 97 -0.33 -9.82 3.35
N PHE A 98 -1.49 -10.12 2.76
CA PHE A 98 -2.60 -9.16 2.70
C PHE A 98 -3.08 -8.79 4.12
N HIS A 99 -3.30 -9.78 4.99
CA HIS A 99 -3.74 -9.55 6.37
C HIS A 99 -2.72 -8.72 7.15
N GLY A 100 -1.44 -9.02 6.98
CA GLY A 100 -0.36 -8.23 7.57
C GLY A 100 -0.37 -6.78 7.07
N GLY A 101 -0.54 -6.58 5.77
CA GLY A 101 -0.61 -5.25 5.18
C GLY A 101 -1.82 -4.45 5.67
N LEU A 102 -2.99 -5.08 5.78
CA LEU A 102 -4.20 -4.46 6.32
C LEU A 102 -4.03 -4.06 7.79
N LEU A 103 -3.49 -4.94 8.63
CA LEU A 103 -3.18 -4.62 10.03
C LEU A 103 -2.16 -3.48 10.12
N GLY A 104 -1.13 -3.51 9.29
CA GLY A 104 -0.14 -2.44 9.19
C GLY A 104 -0.74 -1.09 8.82
N LEU A 105 -1.67 -1.05 7.86
CA LEU A 105 -2.41 0.17 7.50
C LEU A 105 -3.24 0.71 8.67
N ILE A 106 -4.00 -0.16 9.34
CA ILE A 106 -4.84 0.21 10.48
C ILE A 106 -3.97 0.77 11.62
N LEU A 107 -2.84 0.11 11.94
CA LEU A 107 -1.91 0.57 12.96
C LEU A 107 -1.27 1.92 12.59
N SER A 108 -0.87 2.11 11.34
CA SER A 108 -0.38 3.41 10.84
C SER A 108 -1.42 4.51 10.99
N MET A 109 -2.69 4.23 10.69
CA MET A 109 -3.78 5.19 10.86
C MET A 109 -4.05 5.51 12.34
N ILE A 110 -4.02 4.52 13.23
CA ILE A 110 -4.16 4.72 14.68
C ILE A 110 -2.99 5.59 15.20
N PHE A 111 -1.77 5.29 14.77
CA PHE A 111 -0.59 6.07 15.13
C PHE A 111 -0.72 7.53 14.65
N PHE A 112 -1.11 7.72 13.39
CA PHE A 112 -1.26 9.05 12.80
C PHE A 112 -2.39 9.85 13.46
N SER A 113 -3.49 9.18 13.82
CA SER A 113 -4.59 9.75 14.60
C SER A 113 -4.12 10.31 15.94
N LYS A 114 -3.28 9.56 16.66
CA LYS A 114 -2.68 10.03 17.93
C LYS A 114 -1.72 11.19 17.71
N LYS A 115 -0.89 11.14 16.67
CA LYS A 115 0.09 12.18 16.32
C LYS A 115 -0.59 13.53 16.01
N THR A 116 -1.70 13.49 15.27
CA THR A 116 -2.43 14.68 14.80
C THR A 116 -3.60 15.08 15.72
N LYS A 117 -3.81 14.37 16.84
CA LYS A 117 -4.94 14.57 17.76
C LYS A 117 -6.30 14.56 17.05
N THR A 118 -6.41 13.77 15.99
CA THR A 118 -7.60 13.68 15.14
C THR A 118 -8.25 12.32 15.31
N ASN A 119 -9.58 12.28 15.26
CA ASN A 119 -10.34 11.04 15.39
C ASN A 119 -9.96 10.06 14.25
N PHE A 120 -9.60 8.83 14.61
CA PHE A 120 -9.31 7.72 13.68
C PHE A 120 -10.35 7.59 12.56
N PHE A 121 -11.65 7.72 12.87
CA PHE A 121 -12.72 7.56 11.90
C PHE A 121 -12.68 8.61 10.78
N LYS A 122 -12.18 9.82 11.04
CA LYS A 122 -11.99 10.83 9.99
C LYS A 122 -10.96 10.38 8.95
N PHE A 123 -9.90 9.68 9.38
CA PHE A 123 -8.94 9.07 8.47
C PHE A 123 -9.57 7.90 7.72
N ALA A 124 -10.31 7.05 8.42
CA ALA A 124 -11.00 5.90 7.83
C ALA A 124 -12.01 6.32 6.75
N ASP A 125 -12.74 7.42 6.94
CA ASP A 125 -13.71 7.95 5.96
C ASP A 125 -13.06 8.45 4.67
N ILE A 126 -11.84 9.00 4.74
CA ILE A 126 -11.10 9.39 3.54
C ILE A 126 -10.51 8.14 2.87
N VAL A 127 -9.87 7.27 3.66
CA VAL A 127 -9.22 6.04 3.17
C VAL A 127 -10.24 5.11 2.51
N SER A 128 -11.45 4.95 3.06
CA SER A 128 -12.50 4.11 2.48
C SER A 128 -12.96 4.57 1.10
N CYS A 129 -12.90 5.88 0.81
CA CYS A 129 -13.24 6.41 -0.50
C CYS A 129 -12.11 6.27 -1.54
N VAL A 130 -10.85 6.26 -1.10
CA VAL A 130 -9.71 6.18 -2.04
C VAL A 130 -9.14 4.76 -2.17
N ALA A 131 -9.36 3.87 -1.19
CA ALA A 131 -8.91 2.48 -1.22
C ALA A 131 -9.41 1.69 -2.45
N PRO A 132 -10.66 1.87 -2.94
CA PRO A 132 -11.13 1.19 -4.14
C PRO A 132 -10.27 1.46 -5.39
N ILE A 133 -9.63 2.63 -5.48
CA ILE A 133 -8.71 2.96 -6.58
C ILE A 133 -7.51 2.00 -6.57
N GLY A 134 -6.90 1.79 -5.39
CA GLY A 134 -5.79 0.84 -5.25
C GLY A 134 -6.20 -0.60 -5.57
N ILE A 135 -7.41 -0.99 -5.15
CA ILE A 135 -7.97 -2.32 -5.46
C ILE A 135 -8.18 -2.46 -6.97
N PHE A 136 -8.75 -1.45 -7.62
CA PHE A 136 -9.00 -1.44 -9.06
C PHE A 136 -7.71 -1.64 -9.86
N PHE A 137 -6.69 -0.83 -9.60
CA PHE A 137 -5.40 -0.98 -10.30
C PHE A 137 -4.70 -2.29 -9.97
N GLY A 138 -4.80 -2.77 -8.72
CA GLY A 138 -4.28 -4.08 -8.35
C GLY A 138 -5.01 -5.26 -9.02
N ARG A 139 -6.24 -5.06 -9.50
CA ARG A 139 -7.01 -6.07 -10.26
C ARG A 139 -6.79 -6.02 -11.76
N ILE A 140 -6.33 -4.89 -12.28
CA ILE A 140 -5.97 -4.72 -13.70
C ILE A 140 -4.55 -5.22 -13.98
N ALA A 141 -3.67 -5.08 -13.00
CA ALA A 141 -2.26 -5.47 -13.02
C ALA A 141 -1.99 -6.91 -13.48
#